data_AF-A0A1G2U7X2-F1
#
_entry.id   AF-A0A1G2U7X2-F1
#
_cell.length_a   1.000
_cell.length_b   1.000
_cell.length_c   1.000
_cell.angle_alpha   90.00
_cell.angle_beta   90.00
_cell.angle_gamma   90.00
#
_symmetry.space_group_name_H-M   'P 1'
#
loop_
_entity.id
_entity.type
_entity.pdbx_description
1 polymer ?
#
loop_
_entity_poly.entity_id
_entity_poly.type
_entity_poly.pdbx_seq_one_letter_code
_entity_poly.pdbx_strand_id
1 'polypeptide(L)' 'MARVCPVLFKGSRVGGGYSNRTRATQFNPTGMVRKYPNLQKKRIYIPELKKTITLTLSTRAIKTINKRGAHSVLKKAGVI' A
#
# COMPACT_ATOMS: atom_id res chain seq x y z
N MET A 1 -4.35 -11.96 9.46
CA MET A 1 -3.36 -10.84 9.41
C MET A 1 -3.93 -9.69 8.59
N ALA A 2 -3.87 -8.45 9.09
CA ALA A 2 -4.41 -7.31 8.36
C ALA A 2 -3.62 -7.05 7.07
N ARG A 3 -4.31 -6.76 5.96
CA ARG A 3 -3.69 -6.39 4.67
C ARG A 3 -3.12 -4.97 4.74
N VAL A 4 -2.05 -4.79 5.51
CA VAL A 4 -1.37 -3.51 5.76
C VAL A 4 0.07 -3.60 5.28
N CYS A 5 0.54 -2.56 4.59
CA CYS A 5 1.95 -2.46 4.20
C CYS A 5 2.80 -2.07 5.42
N PRO A 6 3.88 -2.80 5.76
CA PRO A 6 4.69 -2.52 6.95
C PRO A 6 5.51 -1.22 6.85
N VAL A 7 5.80 -0.75 5.63
CA VAL A 7 6.65 0.44 5.42
C VAL A 7 5.86 1.75 5.43
N LEU A 8 4.66 1.75 4.83
CA LEU A 8 3.84 2.98 4.66
C LEU A 8 2.50 2.89 5.40
N PHE A 9 2.28 1.83 6.18
CA PHE A 9 1.04 1.56 6.93
C PHE A 9 -0.25 1.64 6.09
N LYS A 10 -0.12 1.42 4.77
CA LYS A 10 -1.26 1.52 3.86
C LYS A 10 -2.18 0.31 4.04
N GLY A 11 -3.36 0.54 4.59
CA GLY A 11 -4.43 -0.45 4.79
C GLY A 11 -5.58 -0.34 3.80
N SER A 12 -6.59 -1.19 4.00
CA SER A 12 -7.87 -1.11 3.27
C SER A 12 -8.68 0.10 3.72
N ARG A 13 -9.45 0.69 2.82
CA ARG A 13 -10.41 1.77 3.13
C ARG A 13 -11.79 1.38 2.62
N VAL A 14 -12.83 1.77 3.35
CA VAL A 14 -14.22 1.66 2.89
C VAL A 14 -14.55 2.94 2.15
N GLY A 15 -15.16 2.82 0.98
CA GLY A 15 -15.63 3.97 0.21
C GLY A 15 -16.92 3.65 -0.51
N GLY A 16 -17.81 4.64 -0.57
CA GLY A 16 -19.00 4.57 -1.42
C GLY A 16 -18.66 4.71 -2.90
N GLY A 17 -19.67 4.52 -3.72
CA GLY A 17 -19.65 4.84 -5.14
C GLY A 17 -20.87 5.68 -5.51
N TYR A 18 -20.95 6.05 -6.78
CA TYR A 18 -22.07 6.77 -7.35
C TYR A 18 -22.50 6.03 -8.62
N SER A 19 -23.81 5.90 -8.84
CA SER A 19 -24.33 5.21 -10.01
C SER A 19 -24.42 6.14 -11.22
N ASN A 20 -23.84 5.75 -12.36
CA ASN A 20 -23.95 6.51 -13.62
C ASN A 20 -25.29 6.28 -14.36
N ARG A 21 -26.26 5.58 -13.77
CA ARG A 21 -27.46 5.07 -14.48
C ARG A 21 -28.63 6.06 -14.49
N THR A 22 -28.64 7.01 -13.57
CA THR A 22 -29.64 8.07 -13.41
C THR A 22 -29.04 9.39 -13.83
N ARG A 23 -29.86 10.29 -14.40
CA ARG A 23 -29.41 11.59 -14.95
C ARG A 23 -28.52 12.29 -13.90
N ALA A 24 -27.34 12.76 -14.32
CA ALA A 24 -26.24 13.25 -13.47
C ALA A 24 -26.56 14.44 -12.54
N THR A 25 -27.82 14.89 -12.53
CA THR A 25 -28.35 15.97 -11.69
C THR A 25 -28.67 15.52 -10.26
N GLN A 26 -28.69 14.21 -9.95
CA GLN A 26 -28.92 13.69 -8.60
C GLN A 26 -27.80 12.74 -8.17
N PHE A 27 -27.23 12.98 -6.97
CA PHE A 27 -26.27 12.07 -6.36
C PHE A 27 -26.99 10.81 -5.87
N ASN A 28 -26.81 9.70 -6.58
CA ASN A 28 -27.34 8.39 -6.20
C ASN A 28 -26.21 7.51 -5.65
N PRO A 29 -26.04 7.43 -4.31
CA PRO A 29 -24.96 6.66 -3.70
C PRO A 29 -25.19 5.17 -3.89
N THR A 30 -24.13 4.46 -4.29
CA THR A 30 -24.10 3.00 -4.20
C THR A 30 -23.65 2.56 -2.82
N GLY A 31 -23.91 1.29 -2.48
CA GLY A 31 -23.44 0.69 -1.23
C GLY A 31 -21.95 0.87 -0.97
N MET A 32 -21.56 0.81 0.31
CA MET A 32 -20.17 0.92 0.74
C MET A 32 -19.39 -0.35 0.38
N VAL A 33 -18.27 -0.18 -0.33
CA VAL A 33 -17.40 -1.30 -0.71
C VAL A 33 -16.00 -1.10 -0.13
N ARG A 34 -15.40 -2.19 0.35
CA ARG A 34 -14.03 -2.18 0.87
C ARG A 34 -13.03 -2.24 -0.29
N LYS A 35 -12.15 -1.24 -0.38
CA LYS A 35 -11.05 -1.16 -1.34
C LYS A 35 -9.75 -1.60 -0.66
N TYR A 36 -9.05 -2.55 -1.27
CA TYR A 36 -7.80 -3.11 -0.73
C TYR A 36 -6.56 -2.47 -1.36
N PRO A 37 -5.45 -2.35 -0.61
CA PRO A 37 -4.18 -1.94 -1.19
C PRO A 37 -3.60 -3.04 -2.09
N ASN A 38 -2.93 -2.64 -3.17
CA ASN A 38 -2.16 -3.55 -4.02
C ASN A 38 -0.87 -3.97 -3.29
N LEU A 39 -0.92 -5.12 -2.62
CA LEU A 39 0.17 -5.71 -1.85
C LEU A 39 0.85 -6.80 -2.68
N GLN A 40 2.17 -6.76 -2.73
CA GLN A 40 3.00 -7.70 -3.48
C GLN A 40 4.13 -8.22 -2.61
N LYS A 41 4.42 -9.52 -2.69
CA LYS A 41 5.55 -10.14 -2.02
C LYS A 41 6.82 -9.84 -2.82
N LYS A 42 7.80 -9.16 -2.21
CA LYS A 42 9.05 -8.75 -2.86
C LYS A 42 10.25 -9.04 -1.97
N ARG A 43 11.37 -9.39 -2.60
CA ARG A 43 12.68 -9.55 -1.96
C ARG A 43 13.46 -8.25 -2.15
N ILE A 44 13.99 -7.72 -1.05
CA ILE A 44 14.82 -6.51 -1.06
C ILE A 44 16.17 -6.87 -0.47
N TYR A 45 17.23 -6.53 -1.21
CA TYR A 45 18.59 -6.62 -0.73
C TYR A 45 19.00 -5.32 -0.05
N ILE A 46 19.58 -5.42 1.15
CA ILE A 46 20.12 -4.27 1.88
C ILE A 46 21.63 -4.43 1.90
N PRO A 47 22.36 -3.59 1.14
CA PRO A 47 23.81 -3.75 0.98
C PRO A 47 24.56 -3.57 2.30
N GLU A 48 24.13 -2.63 3.14
CA GLU A 48 24.77 -2.31 4.43
C GLU A 48 24.74 -3.47 5.42
N LEU A 49 23.69 -4.28 5.41
CA LEU A 49 23.52 -5.42 6.29
C LEU A 49 23.90 -6.75 5.61
N LYS A 50 24.26 -6.72 4.32
CA LYS A 50 24.47 -7.90 3.46
C LYS A 50 23.34 -8.94 3.57
N LYS A 51 22.12 -8.48 3.84
CA LYS A 51 20.94 -9.31 4.10
C LYS A 51 19.87 -9.07 3.04
N THR A 52 19.17 -10.14 2.69
CA THR A 52 17.96 -10.08 1.85
C THR A 52 16.74 -10.31 2.72
N ILE A 53 15.78 -9.39 2.70
CA ILE A 53 14.53 -9.50 3.45
C ILE A 53 13.37 -9.68 2.46
N THR A 54 12.47 -10.61 2.77
CA THR A 54 11.23 -10.80 2.00
C THR A 54 10.09 -10.09 2.72
N LEU A 55 9.51 -9.07 2.08
CA LEU A 55 8.42 -8.27 2.65
C LEU A 55 7.22 -8.25 1.70
N THR A 56 6.02 -8.21 2.28
CA THR A 56 4.79 -7.91 1.55
C THR A 56 4.59 -6.40 1.53
N LEU A 57 4.80 -5.78 0.37
CA LEU A 57 4.86 -4.33 0.22
C LEU A 57 3.75 -3.80 -0.69
N SER A 58 3.33 -2.56 -0.42
CA SER A 58 2.50 -1.83 -1.39
C SER A 58 3.35 -1.33 -2.56
N THR A 59 2.74 -1.17 -3.73
CA THR A 59 3.42 -0.61 -4.91
C THR A 59 4.04 0.78 -4.66
N ARG A 60 3.38 1.60 -3.83
CA ARG A 60 3.93 2.90 -3.40
C ARG A 60 5.17 2.75 -2.51
N ALA A 61 5.21 1.72 -1.67
CA ALA A 61 6.39 1.42 -0.84
C ALA A 61 7.57 1.00 -1.71
N ILE A 62 7.35 0.16 -2.72
CA ILE A 62 8.39 -0.24 -3.70
C ILE A 62 8.99 1.01 -4.37
N LYS A 63 8.14 1.92 -4.88
CA LYS A 63 8.61 3.19 -5.46
C LYS A 63 9.42 4.04 -4.49
N THR A 64 9.02 4.06 -3.21
CA THR A 64 9.70 4.85 -2.17
C THR A 64 11.08 4.28 -1.83
N ILE A 65 11.18 2.95 -1.72
CA ILE A 65 12.43 2.23 -1.49
C ILE A 65 13.41 2.48 -2.64
N ASN A 66 12.93 2.41 -3.89
CA ASN A 66 13.77 2.69 -5.05
C ASN A 66 14.25 4.15 -5.10
N LYS A 67 13.43 5.12 -4.66
CA LYS A 67 13.78 6.54 -4.68
C LYS A 67 14.72 6.97 -3.54
N ARG A 68 14.54 6.43 -2.33
CA ARG A 68 15.21 6.90 -1.11
C ARG A 68 16.23 5.91 -0.54
N GLY A 69 16.35 4.74 -1.16
CA GLY A 69 17.19 3.63 -0.67
C GLY A 69 16.46 2.75 0.35
N ALA A 70 16.84 1.47 0.38
CA ALA A 70 16.20 0.46 1.24
C ALA A 70 16.50 0.68 2.73
N HIS A 71 17.74 1.00 3.09
CA HIS A 71 18.15 1.13 4.49
C HIS A 71 17.40 2.26 5.21
N SER A 72 17.44 3.48 4.65
CA SER A 72 16.78 4.66 5.20
C SER A 72 15.28 4.45 5.40
N VAL A 73 14.61 3.85 4.42
CA VAL A 73 13.16 3.65 4.44
C VAL A 73 12.75 2.56 5.44
N LEU A 74 13.51 1.48 5.54
CA LEU A 74 13.21 0.38 6.47
C LEU A 74 13.52 0.74 7.92
N LYS A 75 14.62 1.47 8.16
CA LYS A 75 14.95 2.03 9.48
C LYS A 75 13.88 3.00 9.96
N LYS A 76 13.42 3.90 9.08
CA LYS A 76 12.32 4.83 9.40
C LYS A 76 11.00 4.12 9.73
N ALA A 77 10.75 2.97 9.11
CA ALA A 77 9.56 2.17 9.36
C ALA A 77 9.66 1.27 10.60
N GLY A 78 10.84 1.18 11.25
CA GLY A 78 11.07 0.29 12.40
C GLY A 78 11.03 -1.20 12.04
N VAL A 79 11.25 -1.54 10.77
CA VAL A 79 11.31 -2.93 10.28
C VAL A 79 12.72 -3.51 10.41
N ILE A 80 13.71 -2.62 10.63
CA ILE A 80 15.12 -2.85 10.93
C ILE A 80 15.50 -1.83 12.01
#